data_AF-A0A2V8MPW8-F1
#
_entry.id   AF-A0A2V8MPW8-F1
#
_cell.length_a   1.000
_cell.length_b   1.000
_cell.length_c   1.000
_cell.angle_alpha   90.00
_cell.angle_beta   90.00
_cell.angle_gamma   90.00
#
_symmetry.space_group_name_H-M   'P 1'
#
loop_
_entity.id
_entity.type
_entity.pdbx_description
1 polymer ?
#
loop_
_entity_poly.entity_id
_entity_poly.type
_entity_poly.pdbx_seq_one_letter_code
_entity_poly.pdbx_strand_id
1 'polypeptide(L)'
;TDEDQLTGHLKTPDFFDVARYPKATFVSTKIEPNTAGGVTHSITGNFDLHGVKKSITFPAAIRVAPDSVSVNAEFAINRKDFGLLYPGKADDLIRDGVVIKLTLKVPRKP
;
A
#
# COMPACT_ATOMS: atom_id res chain seq x y z
N THR A 1 3.07 -4.87 25.06
CA THR A 1 4.13 -3.87 24.80
C THR A 1 3.50 -2.63 24.19
N ASP A 2 4.27 -1.56 23.93
CA ASP A 2 3.76 -0.37 23.22
C ASP A 2 3.21 -0.71 21.82
N GLU A 3 3.75 -1.75 21.19
CA GLU A 3 3.28 -2.28 19.89
C GLU A 3 1.84 -2.80 19.95
N ASP A 4 1.45 -3.48 21.03
CA ASP A 4 0.08 -4.00 21.20
C ASP A 4 -0.93 -2.86 21.38
N GLN A 5 -0.55 -1.83 22.16
CA GLN A 5 -1.38 -0.65 22.37
C GLN A 5 -1.55 0.15 21.08
N LEU A 6 -0.46 0.36 20.34
CA LEU A 6 -0.48 1.01 19.04
C LEU A 6 -1.35 0.23 18.05
N THR A 7 -1.14 -1.09 17.95
CA THR A 7 -1.94 -1.96 17.08
C THR A 7 -3.41 -1.93 17.46
N GLY A 8 -3.72 -1.90 18.76
CA GLY A 8 -5.08 -1.74 19.27
C GLY A 8 -5.71 -0.43 18.81
N HIS A 9 -4.99 0.70 18.97
CA HIS A 9 -5.47 2.02 18.55
C HIS A 9 -5.67 2.12 17.03
N LEU A 10 -4.71 1.62 16.22
CA LEU A 10 -4.82 1.66 14.76
C LEU A 10 -6.06 0.94 14.22
N LYS A 11 -6.60 -0.03 14.97
CA LYS A 11 -7.80 -0.78 14.58
C LYS A 11 -9.12 -0.06 14.89
N THR A 12 -9.11 0.97 15.74
CA THR A 12 -10.33 1.66 16.18
C THR A 12 -10.92 2.56 15.09
N PRO A 13 -12.16 3.07 15.28
CA PRO A 13 -12.75 4.06 14.39
C PRO A 13 -11.98 5.36 14.22
N ASP A 14 -11.03 5.67 15.12
CA ASP A 14 -10.16 6.84 14.99
C ASP A 14 -9.14 6.68 13.85
N PHE A 15 -8.91 5.45 13.37
CA PHE A 15 -7.93 5.16 12.34
C PHE A 15 -8.48 4.21 11.26
N PHE A 16 -8.19 2.90 11.29
CA PHE A 16 -8.60 1.99 10.21
C PHE A 16 -10.04 1.48 10.31
N ASP A 17 -10.74 1.66 11.44
CA ASP A 17 -12.11 1.21 11.67
C ASP A 17 -12.34 -0.23 11.14
N VAL A 18 -11.50 -1.19 11.59
CA VAL A 18 -11.44 -2.53 10.97
C VAL A 18 -12.73 -3.33 11.16
N ALA A 19 -13.59 -2.91 12.09
CA ALA A 19 -14.94 -3.47 12.24
C ALA A 19 -15.83 -3.14 11.02
N ARG A 20 -15.68 -1.95 10.43
CA ARG A 20 -16.43 -1.51 9.24
C ARG A 20 -15.67 -1.74 7.94
N TYR A 21 -14.34 -1.62 7.95
CA TYR A 21 -13.48 -1.81 6.79
C TYR A 21 -12.43 -2.91 7.07
N PRO A 22 -12.82 -4.18 7.11
CA PRO A 22 -11.96 -5.28 7.55
C PRO A 22 -10.83 -5.61 6.57
N LYS A 23 -10.86 -5.05 5.34
CA LYS A 23 -9.90 -5.35 4.28
C LYS A 23 -9.52 -4.07 3.53
N ALA A 24 -8.24 -3.95 3.23
CA ALA A 24 -7.74 -3.11 2.15
C ALA A 24 -7.48 -3.99 0.92
N THR A 25 -7.78 -3.49 -0.28
CA THR A 25 -7.60 -4.26 -1.52
C THR A 25 -6.94 -3.42 -2.59
N PHE A 26 -6.01 -4.02 -3.33
CA PHE A 26 -5.45 -3.43 -4.53
C PHE A 26 -5.75 -4.33 -5.73
N VAL A 27 -6.28 -3.75 -6.80
CA VAL A 27 -6.57 -4.45 -8.05
C VAL A 27 -5.88 -3.72 -9.19
N SER A 28 -4.86 -4.34 -9.80
CA SER A 28 -4.17 -3.79 -10.96
C SER A 28 -5.11 -3.68 -12.16
N THR A 29 -5.08 -2.53 -12.83
CA THR A 29 -5.84 -2.25 -14.06
C THR A 29 -4.92 -2.14 -15.28
N LYS A 30 -3.64 -1.78 -15.08
CA LYS A 30 -2.65 -1.68 -16.14
C LYS A 30 -1.25 -1.98 -15.59
N ILE A 31 -0.46 -2.71 -16.38
CA ILE A 31 0.97 -2.93 -16.14
C ILE A 31 1.67 -2.64 -17.46
N GLU A 32 2.58 -1.67 -17.48
CA GLU A 32 3.27 -1.25 -18.70
C GLU A 32 4.76 -1.05 -18.47
N PRO A 33 5.63 -1.29 -19.47
CA PRO A 33 7.06 -1.07 -19.33
C PRO A 33 7.40 0.38 -18.95
N ASN A 34 8.32 0.55 -18.00
CA ASN A 34 8.91 1.82 -17.62
C ASN A 34 10.33 1.57 -17.10
N THR A 35 11.33 2.05 -17.84
CA THR A 35 12.74 1.82 -17.53
C THR A 35 13.43 3.00 -16.83
N ALA A 36 12.67 3.97 -16.33
CA ALA A 36 13.24 5.09 -15.58
C ALA A 36 13.79 4.63 -14.22
N GLY A 37 14.96 5.14 -13.81
CA GLY A 37 15.44 5.00 -12.43
C GLY A 37 15.64 3.57 -11.92
N GLY A 38 15.91 2.60 -12.79
CA GLY A 38 16.18 1.21 -12.39
C GLY A 38 14.93 0.37 -12.10
N VAL A 39 13.73 0.89 -12.35
CA VAL A 39 12.50 0.10 -12.38
C VAL A 39 12.26 -0.50 -13.77
N THR A 40 11.29 -1.39 -13.88
CA THR A 40 10.99 -2.11 -15.14
C THR A 40 9.59 -1.82 -15.68
N HIS A 41 8.66 -1.49 -14.79
CA HIS A 41 7.25 -1.31 -15.11
C HIS A 41 6.64 -0.19 -14.27
N SER A 42 5.60 0.45 -14.82
CA SER A 42 4.60 1.19 -14.05
C SER A 42 3.38 0.29 -13.85
N ILE A 43 2.88 0.21 -12.62
CA ILE A 43 1.64 -0.50 -12.28
C ILE A 43 0.60 0.54 -11.90
N THR A 44 -0.53 0.53 -12.59
CA THR A 44 -1.74 1.28 -12.22
C THR A 44 -2.78 0.32 -11.68
N GLY A 45 -3.47 0.70 -10.62
CA GLY A 45 -4.56 -0.08 -10.08
C GLY A 45 -5.45 0.71 -9.13
N ASN A 46 -6.60 0.12 -8.84
CA ASN A 46 -7.54 0.66 -7.87
C ASN A 46 -7.16 0.16 -6.47
N PHE A 47 -6.82 1.10 -5.59
CA PHE A 47 -6.58 0.86 -4.18
C PHE A 47 -7.81 1.27 -3.39
N ASP A 48 -8.38 0.31 -2.66
CA ASP A 48 -9.46 0.49 -1.71
C ASP A 48 -8.88 0.38 -0.29
N LEU A 49 -8.91 1.49 0.44
CA LEU A 49 -8.44 1.58 1.82
C LEU A 49 -9.45 2.41 2.60
N HIS A 50 -9.90 1.87 3.74
CA HIS A 50 -10.85 2.55 4.63
C HIS A 50 -12.16 2.98 3.91
N GLY A 51 -12.62 2.15 2.96
CA GLY A 51 -13.84 2.38 2.19
C GLY A 51 -13.71 3.41 1.07
N VAL A 52 -12.53 4.00 0.87
CA VAL A 52 -12.26 4.96 -0.19
C VAL A 52 -11.44 4.29 -1.29
N LYS A 53 -11.98 4.29 -2.51
CA LYS A 53 -11.31 3.74 -3.69
C LYS A 53 -10.63 4.85 -4.50
N LYS A 54 -9.34 4.69 -4.78
CA LYS A 54 -8.54 5.60 -5.60
C LYS A 54 -7.72 4.83 -6.63
N SER A 55 -7.61 5.35 -7.85
CA SER A 55 -6.64 4.84 -8.81
C SER A 55 -5.27 5.41 -8.48
N ILE A 56 -4.28 4.54 -8.27
CA ILE A 56 -2.89 4.91 -8.00
C ILE A 56 -1.98 4.28 -9.05
N THR A 57 -0.86 4.94 -9.34
CA THR A 57 0.19 4.42 -10.22
C THR A 57 1.51 4.47 -9.48
N PHE A 58 2.28 3.38 -9.51
CA PHE A 58 3.59 3.32 -8.89
C PHE A 58 4.60 2.53 -9.73
N PRO A 59 5.90 2.87 -9.64
CA PRO A 59 6.95 2.15 -10.35
C PRO A 59 7.27 0.83 -9.63
N ALA A 60 7.61 -0.21 -10.41
CA ALA A 60 7.96 -1.53 -9.90
C ALA A 60 9.07 -2.20 -10.71
N ALA A 61 9.94 -2.92 -10.00
CA ALA A 61 10.86 -3.89 -10.58
C ALA A 61 10.18 -5.27 -10.58
N ILE A 62 9.84 -5.77 -11.77
CA ILE A 62 9.24 -7.08 -12.00
C ILE A 62 10.28 -7.96 -12.67
N ARG A 63 10.52 -9.14 -12.09
CA ARG A 63 11.36 -10.17 -12.70
C ARG A 63 10.53 -11.43 -12.90
N VAL A 64 10.51 -11.93 -14.12
CA VAL A 64 9.87 -13.19 -14.49
C VAL A 64 10.95 -14.24 -14.65
N ALA A 65 10.90 -15.28 -13.83
CA ALA A 65 11.74 -16.46 -13.90
C ALA A 65 10.91 -17.67 -14.40
N PRO A 66 11.55 -18.78 -14.79
CA PRO A 66 10.83 -19.97 -15.27
C PRO A 66 9.82 -20.53 -14.27
N ASP A 67 10.11 -20.43 -12.96
CA ASP A 67 9.36 -21.04 -11.86
C ASP A 67 8.63 -20.01 -10.97
N SER A 68 8.86 -18.71 -11.18
CA SER A 68 8.40 -17.67 -10.27
C SER A 68 8.33 -16.29 -10.90
N VAL A 69 7.59 -15.40 -10.26
CA VAL A 69 7.57 -13.97 -10.54
C VAL A 69 7.88 -13.24 -9.26
N SER A 70 8.76 -12.24 -9.31
CA SER A 70 9.03 -11.34 -8.19
C SER A 70 8.70 -9.90 -8.53
N VAL A 71 8.16 -9.16 -7.56
CA VAL A 71 7.85 -7.73 -7.68
C VAL A 71 8.46 -7.01 -6.49
N ASN A 72 9.23 -5.95 -6.77
CA ASN A 72 9.69 -4.99 -5.76
C ASN A 72 9.16 -3.60 -6.14
N ALA A 73 8.53 -2.91 -5.21
CA ALA A 73 8.07 -1.54 -5.39
C ALA A 73 8.24 -0.74 -4.10
N GLU A 74 8.53 0.54 -4.25
CA GLU A 74 8.54 1.51 -3.17
C GLU A 74 7.84 2.78 -3.66
N PHE A 75 6.76 3.15 -2.98
CA PHE A 75 5.96 4.31 -3.35
C PHE A 75 5.27 4.90 -2.13
N ALA A 76 4.87 6.17 -2.23
CA ALA A 76 4.15 6.84 -1.16
C ALA A 76 2.69 7.06 -1.55
N ILE A 77 1.81 6.97 -0.55
CA ILE A 77 0.42 7.46 -0.63
C ILE A 77 0.23 8.58 0.38
N ASN A 78 -0.74 9.46 0.13
CA ASN A 78 -1.22 10.36 1.16
C ASN A 78 -2.39 9.69 1.90
N ARG A 79 -2.24 9.41 3.20
CA ARG A 79 -3.28 8.74 4.00
C ARG A 79 -4.59 9.53 4.08
N LYS A 80 -4.52 10.86 3.96
CA LYS A 80 -5.69 11.73 4.00
C LYS A 80 -6.59 11.54 2.79
N ASP A 81 -6.05 11.12 1.65
CA ASP A 81 -6.83 10.81 0.44
C ASP A 81 -7.80 9.62 0.64
N PHE A 82 -7.56 8.83 1.69
CA PHE A 82 -8.36 7.67 2.09
C PHE A 82 -9.17 7.90 3.38
N GLY A 83 -9.28 9.17 3.81
CA GLY A 83 -10.06 9.53 5.00
C GLY A 83 -9.41 9.16 6.34
N LEU A 84 -8.13 8.77 6.34
CA LEU A 84 -7.36 8.53 7.56
C LEU A 84 -6.82 9.87 8.10
N LEU A 85 -7.66 10.60 8.83
CA LEU A 85 -7.42 12.01 9.19
C LEU A 85 -6.85 12.21 10.60
N TYR A 86 -6.60 11.14 11.36
CA TYR A 86 -6.08 11.25 12.73
C TYR A 86 -4.78 12.07 12.76
N PRO A 87 -4.73 13.22 13.45
CA PRO A 87 -3.59 14.12 13.38
C PRO A 87 -2.36 13.60 14.14
N GLY A 88 -2.54 12.66 15.06
CA GLY A 88 -1.53 12.36 16.09
C GLY A 88 -1.73 13.24 17.32
N LYS A 89 -0.80 13.16 18.28
CA LYS A 89 -0.75 14.10 19.40
C LYS A 89 -0.05 15.38 18.92
N ALA A 90 -0.28 16.51 19.59
CA ALA A 90 0.35 17.79 19.23
C ALA A 90 1.89 17.69 19.15
N ASP A 91 2.47 16.82 19.97
CA ASP A 91 3.92 16.63 20.10
C ASP A 91 4.43 15.43 19.28
N ASP A 92 3.51 14.68 18.67
CA ASP A 92 3.77 13.42 17.95
C ASP A 92 2.81 13.31 16.75
N LEU A 93 3.04 14.20 15.77
CA LEU A 93 2.25 14.30 14.56
C LEU A 93 2.57 13.13 13.63
N ILE A 94 1.51 12.52 13.10
CA ILE A 94 1.63 11.44 12.12
C ILE A 94 1.74 12.04 10.72
N ARG A 95 2.79 11.70 9.99
CA ARG A 95 3.02 12.14 8.61
C ARG A 95 1.83 11.83 7.70
N ASP A 96 1.54 12.73 6.77
CA ASP A 96 0.51 12.52 5.75
C ASP A 96 0.95 11.48 4.71
N GLY A 97 2.21 11.58 4.27
CA GLY A 97 2.83 10.63 3.36
C GLY A 97 3.21 9.33 4.05
N VAL A 98 2.68 8.22 3.58
CA VAL A 98 2.99 6.86 4.03
C VAL A 98 3.74 6.14 2.92
N VAL A 99 4.99 5.76 3.19
CA VAL A 99 5.80 4.95 2.28
C VAL A 99 5.40 3.49 2.42
N ILE A 100 5.06 2.86 1.29
CA ILE A 100 4.75 1.45 1.16
C ILE A 100 5.91 0.80 0.43
N LYS A 101 6.52 -0.21 1.07
CA LYS A 101 7.50 -1.09 0.44
C LYS A 101 6.83 -2.45 0.20
N LEU A 102 6.75 -2.85 -1.06
CA LEU A 102 6.14 -4.09 -1.49
C LEU A 102 7.23 -5.03 -2.02
N THR A 103 7.35 -6.20 -1.39
CA THR A 103 8.19 -7.31 -1.87
C THR A 103 7.31 -8.53 -2.02
N LEU A 104 7.11 -8.99 -3.26
CA LEU A 104 6.36 -10.20 -3.58
C LEU A 104 7.26 -11.20 -4.30
N LYS A 105 7.13 -12.47 -3.95
CA LYS A 105 7.65 -13.60 -4.72
C LYS A 105 6.54 -14.63 -4.82
N VAL A 106 6.07 -14.87 -6.04
CA VAL A 106 4.95 -15.76 -6.33
C VAL A 106 5.48 -16.91 -7.18
N PRO A 107 5.41 -18.17 -6.71
CA PRO A 107 5.74 -19.32 -7.55
C PRO A 107 4.70 -19.44 -8.67
N ARG A 108 5.13 -19.91 -9.84
CA ARG A 108 4.17 -20.32 -10.88
C ARG A 108 3.42 -21.55 -10.37
N LYS A 109 2.10 -21.54 -10.55
CA LYS A 109 1.32 -22.76 -10.31
C LYS A 109 1.82 -23.83 -11.30
N PRO A 110 1.99 -25.08 -10.84
CA PRO A 110 2.34 -26.21 -11.71
C PRO A 110 1.28 -26.44 -12.80
#